data_AF-A0A818USM0-F1
#
_entry.id   AF-A0A818USM0-F1
#
_cell.length_a   1.000
_cell.length_b   1.000
_cell.length_c   1.000
_cell.angle_alpha   90.00
_cell.angle_beta   90.00
_cell.angle_gamma   90.00
#
_symmetry.space_group_name_H-M   'P 1'
#
loop_
_entity.id
_entity.type
_entity.pdbx_description
1 polymer ?
#
loop_
_entity_poly.entity_id
_entity_poly.type
_entity_poly.pdbx_seq_one_letter_code
_entity_poly.pdbx_strand_id
1 'polypeptide(L)'
;MHVQELLIYPVKSCAGIKVQEALVTKYGLALPSNPRIFDRRWMIVKDGRHQSQRFLSRMALIQPSFVKDGLCLQAPNMPDLHISINPLPKELMQCYFWDDPVLGLRYDDNVSHWLRTFFEMEDKLDLVVFDDQKFEGRLCKNCEVPNIARDGDVVAYHDMSPVHLCSLESVFDLNTRLKKKIQVFNFRPNIVVGNVDKPYAEDCWREIEVGEVKLTWITACISYRLKPDTYRDKALFGIDLAPTDADKTRNVFGTIRVGDPIRVIKDEPNFWEKKGL
;
A
#
# COMPACT_ATOMS: atom_id res chain seq x y z
N MET A 1 2.93 -2.81 22.56
CA MET A 1 3.03 -2.42 21.14
C MET A 1 2.10 -1.26 20.86
N HIS A 2 2.53 -0.31 20.04
CA HIS A 2 1.70 0.81 19.60
C HIS A 2 2.09 1.26 18.19
N VAL A 3 1.18 1.99 17.53
CA VAL A 3 1.42 2.59 16.22
C VAL A 3 2.48 3.68 16.35
N GLN A 4 3.61 3.52 15.65
CA GLN A 4 4.69 4.52 15.56
C GLN A 4 4.44 5.51 14.44
N GLU A 5 4.02 5.00 13.28
CA GLU A 5 3.78 5.82 12.11
C GLU A 5 2.63 5.25 11.28
N LEU A 6 1.88 6.16 10.65
CA LEU A 6 0.88 5.84 9.64
C LEU A 6 1.26 6.46 8.31
N LEU A 7 1.15 5.69 7.23
CA LEU A 7 1.48 6.13 5.87
C LEU A 7 0.38 5.79 4.88
N ILE A 8 0.10 6.74 3.99
CA ILE A 8 -0.77 6.56 2.83
C ILE A 8 0.06 6.77 1.56
N TYR A 9 -0.04 5.86 0.60
CA TYR A 9 0.66 5.92 -0.69
C TYR A 9 -0.40 6.08 -1.78
N PRO A 10 -0.92 7.30 -1.98
CA PRO A 10 -2.08 7.49 -2.86
C PRO A 10 -1.79 7.07 -4.30
N VAL A 11 -0.60 7.37 -4.81
CA VAL A 11 -0.15 6.92 -6.12
C VAL A 11 0.70 5.65 -5.97
N LYS A 12 0.29 4.57 -6.64
CA LYS A 12 1.03 3.31 -6.65
C LYS A 12 2.49 3.56 -7.02
N SER A 13 3.40 2.98 -6.24
CA SER A 13 4.85 3.05 -6.46
C SER A 13 5.49 4.44 -6.29
N CYS A 14 4.76 5.49 -5.94
CA CYS A 14 5.33 6.78 -5.53
C CYS A 14 5.59 6.84 -4.02
N ALA A 15 6.18 7.93 -3.53
CA ALA A 15 6.44 8.11 -2.09
C ALA A 15 5.14 8.11 -1.26
N GLY A 16 5.27 7.74 0.02
CA GLY A 16 4.18 7.74 0.98
C GLY A 16 4.12 9.05 1.75
N ILE A 17 2.93 9.42 2.19
CA ILE A 17 2.66 10.59 3.03
C ILE A 17 2.43 10.10 4.46
N LYS A 18 3.20 10.63 5.42
CA LYS A 18 2.96 10.37 6.85
C LYS A 18 1.72 11.12 7.32
N VAL A 19 0.87 10.46 8.10
CA VAL A 19 -0.33 11.04 8.71
C VAL A 19 -0.38 10.74 10.20
N GLN A 20 -1.09 11.58 10.96
CA GLN A 20 -1.30 11.35 12.40
C GLN A 20 -2.50 10.45 12.66
N GLU A 21 -3.47 10.43 11.75
CA GLU A 21 -4.64 9.57 11.81
C GLU A 21 -5.10 9.19 10.40
N ALA A 22 -5.75 8.03 10.29
CA ALA A 22 -6.30 7.51 9.05
C ALA A 22 -7.60 6.75 9.31
N LEU A 23 -8.56 6.89 8.40
CA LEU A 23 -9.71 6.00 8.35
C LEU A 23 -9.25 4.65 7.80
N VAL A 24 -9.67 3.57 8.43
CA VAL A 24 -9.50 2.23 7.86
C VAL A 24 -10.73 1.93 7.02
N THR A 25 -10.55 1.75 5.72
CA THR A 25 -11.62 1.44 4.77
C THR A 25 -11.41 0.05 4.17
N LYS A 26 -12.44 -0.47 3.48
CA LYS A 26 -12.30 -1.75 2.77
C LYS A 26 -11.18 -1.74 1.72
N TYR A 27 -10.87 -0.58 1.14
CA TYR A 27 -9.81 -0.43 0.14
C TYR A 27 -8.43 -0.09 0.73
N GLY A 28 -8.33 0.14 2.05
CA GLY A 28 -7.10 0.56 2.72
C GLY A 28 -7.24 1.85 3.52
N LEU A 29 -6.12 2.46 3.88
CA LEU A 29 -6.10 3.69 4.67
C LEU A 29 -6.58 4.90 3.84
N ALA A 30 -7.46 5.72 4.41
CA ALA A 30 -7.97 6.94 3.79
C ALA A 30 -7.76 8.16 4.69
N LEU A 31 -7.60 9.33 4.08
CA LEU A 31 -7.43 10.59 4.81
C LEU A 31 -8.78 11.02 5.44
N PRO A 32 -8.87 11.25 6.77
CA PRO A 32 -10.15 11.59 7.40
C PRO A 32 -10.77 12.89 6.88
N SER A 33 -9.95 13.90 6.59
CA SER A 33 -10.42 15.18 6.06
C SER A 33 -10.92 15.12 4.62
N ASN A 34 -10.54 14.08 3.88
CA ASN A 34 -11.02 13.84 2.52
C ASN A 34 -10.92 12.33 2.20
N PRO A 35 -11.94 11.52 2.56
CA PRO A 35 -11.88 10.06 2.40
C PRO A 35 -11.78 9.59 0.95
N ARG A 36 -11.94 10.49 -0.02
CA ARG A 36 -11.69 10.22 -1.44
C ARG A 36 -10.19 10.16 -1.75
N ILE A 37 -9.33 10.56 -0.84
CA ILE A 37 -7.89 10.31 -0.94
C ILE A 37 -7.58 9.11 -0.06
N PHE A 38 -7.35 7.97 -0.71
CA PHE A 38 -6.99 6.73 -0.04
C PHE A 38 -5.86 6.01 -0.74
N ASP A 39 -5.39 4.99 -0.06
CA ASP A 39 -4.19 4.24 -0.40
C ASP A 39 -4.29 3.58 -1.79
N ARG A 40 -3.22 3.73 -2.59
CA ARG A 40 -3.09 3.22 -3.97
C ARG A 40 -4.34 3.44 -4.84
N ARG A 41 -5.03 4.58 -4.67
CA ARG A 41 -6.17 4.98 -5.50
C ARG A 41 -5.75 5.40 -6.92
N TRP A 42 -4.51 5.82 -7.12
CA TRP A 42 -3.96 6.18 -8.43
C TRP A 42 -2.87 5.22 -8.90
N MET A 43 -2.72 5.11 -10.21
CA MET A 43 -1.71 4.28 -10.84
C MET A 43 -1.20 4.92 -12.14
N ILE A 44 0.09 4.80 -12.39
CA ILE A 44 0.69 5.18 -13.68
C ILE A 44 0.61 3.97 -14.62
N VAL A 45 0.27 4.23 -15.87
CA VAL A 45 0.04 3.23 -16.92
C VAL A 45 0.86 3.58 -18.15
N LYS A 46 1.41 2.55 -18.81
CA LYS A 46 2.06 2.65 -20.13
C LYS A 46 1.43 1.58 -21.02
N ASP A 47 0.91 1.97 -22.18
CA ASP A 47 0.26 1.05 -23.14
C ASP A 47 -0.80 0.15 -22.48
N GLY A 48 -1.63 0.74 -21.60
CA GLY A 48 -2.66 0.02 -20.85
C GLY A 48 -2.14 -0.87 -19.70
N ARG A 49 -0.82 -0.96 -19.47
CA ARG A 49 -0.23 -1.77 -18.39
C ARG A 49 0.29 -0.93 -17.23
N HIS A 50 0.01 -1.40 -16.02
CA HIS A 50 0.49 -0.74 -14.80
C HIS A 50 2.02 -0.58 -14.80
N GLN A 51 2.47 0.54 -14.25
CA GLN A 51 3.86 0.79 -13.95
C GLN A 51 4.13 0.64 -12.46
N SER A 52 5.34 0.21 -12.14
CA SER A 52 5.81 0.07 -10.76
C SER A 52 7.29 0.41 -10.66
N GLN A 53 7.83 0.51 -9.43
CA GLN A 53 9.27 0.72 -9.22
C GLN A 53 10.14 -0.40 -9.81
N ARG A 54 9.57 -1.56 -10.20
CA ARG A 54 10.28 -2.64 -10.92
C ARG A 54 10.61 -2.25 -12.36
N PHE A 55 9.78 -1.41 -12.98
CA PHE A 55 9.95 -0.93 -14.35
C PHE A 55 10.52 0.50 -14.37
N LEU A 56 9.99 1.38 -13.51
CA LEU A 56 10.33 2.79 -13.41
C LEU A 56 10.76 3.13 -11.98
N SER A 57 12.00 2.81 -11.60
CA SER A 57 12.50 3.01 -10.23
C SER A 57 12.41 4.47 -9.75
N ARG A 58 12.53 5.45 -10.68
CA ARG A 58 12.37 6.89 -10.43
C ARG A 58 10.99 7.28 -9.89
N MET A 59 9.96 6.42 -9.98
CA MET A 59 8.66 6.68 -9.34
C MET A 59 8.81 6.98 -7.83
N ALA A 60 9.81 6.38 -7.16
CA ALA A 60 10.09 6.63 -5.75
C ALA A 60 10.46 8.09 -5.43
N LEU A 61 10.87 8.87 -6.43
CA LEU A 61 11.23 10.27 -6.28
C LEU A 61 10.03 11.22 -6.43
N ILE A 62 8.89 10.73 -6.93
CA ILE A 62 7.64 11.50 -6.96
C ILE A 62 7.10 11.55 -5.54
N GLN A 63 6.97 12.76 -5.00
CA GLN A 63 6.50 13.09 -3.65
C GLN A 63 5.07 13.65 -3.74
N PRO A 64 4.04 12.85 -3.44
CA PRO A 64 2.68 13.36 -3.31
C PRO A 64 2.53 14.17 -2.01
N SER A 65 1.68 15.19 -2.01
CA SER A 65 1.19 15.88 -0.83
C SER A 65 -0.30 16.17 -0.96
N PHE A 66 -1.00 16.29 0.17
CA PHE A 66 -2.43 16.58 0.18
C PHE A 66 -2.69 18.06 -0.06
N VAL A 67 -3.63 18.36 -0.95
CA VAL A 67 -4.19 19.71 -1.14
C VAL A 67 -5.71 19.63 -1.03
N LYS A 68 -6.37 20.78 -0.88
CA LYS A 68 -7.82 20.89 -0.63
C LYS A 68 -8.67 19.98 -1.55
N ASP A 69 -8.38 19.99 -2.84
CA ASP A 69 -9.17 19.31 -3.87
C ASP A 69 -8.45 18.12 -4.52
N GLY A 70 -7.42 17.54 -3.87
CA GLY A 70 -6.71 16.36 -4.37
C GLY A 70 -5.26 16.26 -3.92
N LEU A 71 -4.34 16.06 -4.88
CA LEU A 71 -2.91 15.91 -4.62
C LEU A 71 -2.09 16.97 -5.33
N CYS A 72 -0.94 17.33 -4.77
CA CYS A 72 0.16 17.95 -5.49
C CYS A 72 1.28 16.92 -5.61
N LEU A 73 1.77 16.66 -6.82
CA LEU A 73 2.89 15.78 -7.09
C LEU A 73 4.13 16.62 -7.37
N GLN A 74 5.19 16.38 -6.60
CA GLN A 74 6.47 17.07 -6.74
C GLN A 74 7.55 16.05 -7.12
N ALA A 75 8.50 16.45 -7.95
CA ALA A 75 9.63 15.61 -8.30
C ALA A 75 10.86 16.49 -8.62
N PRO A 76 12.09 15.95 -8.54
CA PRO A 76 13.30 16.72 -8.83
C PRO A 76 13.25 17.37 -10.21
N ASN A 77 13.54 18.67 -10.27
CA ASN A 77 13.59 19.49 -11.49
C ASN A 77 12.28 19.54 -12.30
N MET A 78 11.14 19.29 -11.66
CA MET A 78 9.82 19.38 -12.28
C MET A 78 8.99 20.48 -11.63
N PRO A 79 8.10 21.16 -12.38
CA PRO A 79 7.09 22.00 -11.77
C PRO A 79 6.11 21.15 -10.94
N ASP A 80 5.47 21.76 -9.95
CA ASP A 80 4.41 21.11 -9.17
C ASP A 80 3.24 20.72 -10.08
N LEU A 81 2.75 19.48 -9.94
CA LEU A 81 1.60 18.98 -10.70
C LEU A 81 0.40 18.78 -9.78
N HIS A 82 -0.68 19.53 -10.01
CA HIS A 82 -1.92 19.39 -9.25
C HIS A 82 -2.85 18.36 -9.89
N ILE A 83 -3.29 17.40 -9.09
CA ILE A 83 -4.21 16.32 -9.47
C ILE A 83 -5.53 16.54 -8.72
N SER A 84 -6.56 17.00 -9.44
CA SER A 84 -7.89 17.19 -8.86
C SER A 84 -8.66 15.87 -8.73
N ILE A 85 -9.45 15.75 -7.68
CA ILE A 85 -10.48 14.70 -7.52
C ILE A 85 -11.90 15.26 -7.61
N ASN A 86 -12.06 16.57 -7.77
CA ASN A 86 -13.35 17.22 -7.84
C ASN A 86 -13.44 18.19 -9.04
N PRO A 87 -14.07 17.79 -10.14
CA PRO A 87 -14.60 16.45 -10.43
C PRO A 87 -13.48 15.42 -10.68
N LEU A 88 -13.81 14.13 -10.65
CA LEU A 88 -12.93 13.12 -11.24
C LEU A 88 -12.89 13.27 -12.77
N PRO A 89 -11.82 12.78 -13.43
CA PRO A 89 -11.80 12.66 -14.88
C PRO A 89 -12.96 11.80 -15.40
N LYS A 90 -13.33 11.96 -16.67
CA LYS A 90 -14.47 11.24 -17.27
C LYS A 90 -14.07 10.12 -18.22
N GLU A 91 -12.84 10.16 -18.74
CA GLU A 91 -12.37 9.21 -19.74
C GLU A 91 -12.09 7.86 -19.08
N LEU A 92 -12.88 6.85 -19.44
CA LEU A 92 -12.68 5.48 -18.97
C LEU A 92 -11.56 4.80 -19.75
N MET A 93 -10.65 4.13 -19.04
CA MET A 93 -9.56 3.36 -19.62
C MET A 93 -9.54 1.95 -19.04
N GLN A 94 -9.58 0.95 -19.93
CA GLN A 94 -9.25 -0.44 -19.60
C GLN A 94 -7.73 -0.54 -19.39
N CYS A 95 -7.32 -1.03 -18.23
CA CYS A 95 -5.92 -1.24 -17.87
C CYS A 95 -5.69 -2.69 -17.45
N TYR A 96 -4.43 -3.06 -17.29
CA TYR A 96 -3.98 -4.35 -16.80
C TYR A 96 -3.01 -4.17 -15.64
N PHE A 97 -3.42 -4.71 -14.49
CA PHE A 97 -2.59 -4.86 -13.32
C PHE A 97 -2.01 -6.27 -13.31
N TRP A 98 -0.74 -6.42 -13.70
CA TRP A 98 -0.21 -7.71 -14.17
C TRP A 98 -1.12 -8.28 -15.26
N ASP A 99 -1.69 -9.46 -15.03
CA ASP A 99 -2.64 -10.11 -15.93
C ASP A 99 -4.11 -9.80 -15.58
N ASP A 100 -4.35 -9.06 -14.49
CA ASP A 100 -5.70 -8.73 -14.04
C ASP A 100 -6.26 -7.49 -14.77
N PRO A 101 -7.41 -7.60 -15.45
CA PRO A 101 -8.08 -6.45 -16.02
C PRO A 101 -8.59 -5.53 -14.89
N VAL A 102 -8.33 -4.24 -15.00
CA VAL A 102 -8.83 -3.21 -14.08
C VAL A 102 -9.29 -1.98 -14.85
N LEU A 103 -10.21 -1.22 -14.25
CA LEU A 103 -10.67 0.05 -14.81
C LEU A 103 -10.02 1.24 -14.11
N GLY A 104 -9.88 2.34 -14.83
CA GLY A 104 -9.43 3.62 -14.28
C GLY A 104 -9.96 4.79 -15.10
N LEU A 105 -10.11 5.94 -14.44
CA LEU A 105 -10.44 7.19 -15.11
C LEU A 105 -9.13 7.93 -15.44
N ARG A 106 -8.87 8.17 -16.72
CA ARG A 106 -7.62 8.78 -17.21
C ARG A 106 -7.63 10.28 -17.00
N TYR A 107 -6.53 10.82 -16.47
CA TYR A 107 -6.28 12.26 -16.47
C TYR A 107 -5.93 12.78 -17.87
N ASP A 108 -5.92 14.10 -18.02
CA ASP A 108 -5.63 14.76 -19.30
C ASP A 108 -4.15 14.64 -19.72
N ASP A 109 -3.89 15.06 -20.96
CA ASP A 109 -2.56 14.98 -21.56
C ASP A 109 -1.52 15.89 -20.90
N ASN A 110 -1.92 16.87 -20.05
CA ASN A 110 -0.95 17.66 -19.27
C ASN A 110 -0.30 16.79 -18.19
N VAL A 111 -1.09 15.94 -17.52
CA VAL A 111 -0.56 14.96 -16.56
C VAL A 111 0.36 13.97 -17.28
N SER A 112 -0.05 13.48 -18.46
CA SER A 112 0.75 12.55 -19.26
C SER A 112 2.06 13.18 -19.74
N HIS A 113 2.05 14.47 -20.12
CA HIS A 113 3.24 15.21 -20.48
C HIS A 113 4.20 15.40 -19.30
N TRP A 114 3.69 15.73 -18.11
CA TRP A 114 4.50 15.84 -16.91
C TRP A 114 5.20 14.51 -16.57
N LEU A 115 4.47 13.39 -16.64
CA LEU A 115 5.03 12.06 -16.39
C LEU A 115 6.14 11.73 -17.39
N ARG A 116 5.89 11.89 -18.69
CA ARG A 116 6.89 11.64 -19.74
C ARG A 116 8.15 12.48 -19.57
N THR A 117 7.98 13.76 -19.25
CA THR A 117 9.08 14.69 -19.02
C THR A 117 9.91 14.24 -17.81
N PHE A 118 9.25 13.89 -16.70
CA PHE A 118 9.94 13.42 -15.51
C PHE A 118 10.70 12.10 -15.71
N PHE A 119 10.14 11.17 -16.48
CA PHE A 119 10.77 9.88 -16.77
C PHE A 119 11.73 9.91 -17.97
N GLU A 120 11.80 11.02 -18.70
CA GLU A 120 12.58 11.17 -19.93
C GLU A 120 12.22 10.10 -20.98
N MET A 121 10.91 9.90 -21.18
CA MET A 121 10.36 8.89 -22.08
C MET A 121 9.52 9.52 -23.19
N GLU A 122 9.66 9.01 -24.41
CA GLU A 122 8.81 9.39 -25.55
C GLU A 122 7.42 8.74 -25.45
N ASP A 123 7.39 7.49 -24.97
CA ASP A 123 6.18 6.69 -24.83
C ASP A 123 5.13 7.38 -23.96
N LYS A 124 3.85 7.22 -24.31
CA LYS A 124 2.75 7.77 -23.52
C LYS A 124 2.68 7.09 -22.14
N LEU A 125 2.73 7.91 -21.09
CA LEU A 125 2.46 7.52 -19.72
C LEU A 125 1.19 8.23 -19.25
N ASP A 126 0.23 7.48 -18.74
CA ASP A 126 -1.04 8.00 -18.26
C ASP A 126 -1.16 7.81 -16.74
N LEU A 127 -1.78 8.79 -16.07
CA LEU A 127 -2.26 8.61 -14.70
C LEU A 127 -3.73 8.23 -14.75
N VAL A 128 -4.09 7.16 -14.04
CA VAL A 128 -5.49 6.76 -13.86
C VAL A 128 -5.86 6.76 -12.38
N VAL A 129 -7.13 7.06 -12.10
CA VAL A 129 -7.73 7.02 -10.76
C VAL A 129 -8.84 5.99 -10.69
N PHE A 130 -8.88 5.25 -9.57
CA PHE A 130 -9.95 4.33 -9.26
C PHE A 130 -11.20 5.10 -8.76
N ASP A 131 -12.36 4.81 -9.34
CA ASP A 131 -13.66 5.34 -8.94
C ASP A 131 -14.42 4.28 -8.15
N ASP A 132 -14.31 4.36 -6.83
CA ASP A 132 -14.90 3.44 -5.86
C ASP A 132 -16.44 3.47 -5.82
N GLN A 133 -17.08 4.38 -6.55
CA GLN A 133 -18.53 4.40 -6.74
C GLN A 133 -18.97 3.70 -8.02
N LYS A 134 -18.08 3.53 -9.00
CA LYS A 134 -18.40 2.96 -10.33
C LYS A 134 -17.74 1.61 -10.58
N PHE A 135 -16.61 1.34 -9.94
CA PHE A 135 -15.80 0.17 -10.22
C PHE A 135 -15.74 -0.74 -9.01
N GLU A 136 -15.85 -2.04 -9.25
CA GLU A 136 -15.48 -3.03 -8.26
C GLU A 136 -13.97 -3.09 -8.13
N GLY A 137 -13.50 -3.29 -6.88
CA GLY A 137 -12.08 -3.47 -6.62
C GLY A 137 -11.60 -4.84 -7.07
N ARG A 138 -10.29 -4.97 -7.24
CA ARG A 138 -9.66 -6.26 -7.49
C ARG A 138 -9.65 -7.06 -6.19
N LEU A 139 -9.92 -8.37 -6.26
CA LEU A 139 -9.79 -9.24 -5.09
C LEU A 139 -8.36 -9.21 -4.55
N CYS A 140 -8.22 -9.27 -3.23
CA CYS A 140 -6.95 -9.53 -2.58
C CYS A 140 -6.40 -10.88 -3.07
N LYS A 141 -5.13 -10.93 -3.48
CA LYS A 141 -4.48 -12.15 -4.01
C LYS A 141 -3.24 -12.49 -3.20
N ASN A 142 -2.91 -13.77 -3.10
CA ASN A 142 -1.51 -14.20 -2.98
C ASN A 142 -1.12 -15.25 -4.03
N CYS A 143 0.09 -15.08 -4.58
CA CYS A 143 0.80 -16.00 -5.44
C CYS A 143 1.40 -17.19 -4.68
N GLU A 144 1.49 -17.17 -3.34
CA GLU A 144 2.00 -18.31 -2.55
C GLU A 144 1.13 -18.56 -1.28
N VAL A 145 0.95 -19.83 -0.93
CA VAL A 145 -0.07 -20.38 0.00
C VAL A 145 0.37 -20.28 1.48
N PRO A 146 -0.56 -20.05 2.45
CA PRO A 146 -2.01 -19.85 2.28
C PRO A 146 -2.42 -18.39 2.20
N ASN A 147 -3.21 -18.05 1.19
CA ASN A 147 -4.01 -16.83 1.13
C ASN A 147 -5.34 -17.10 1.85
N ILE A 148 -5.69 -16.30 2.86
CA ILE A 148 -6.99 -16.42 3.55
C ILE A 148 -7.92 -15.23 3.29
N ALA A 149 -7.67 -14.46 2.23
CA ALA A 149 -8.58 -13.43 1.77
C ALA A 149 -10.01 -13.97 1.63
N ARG A 150 -10.95 -13.21 2.18
CA ARG A 150 -12.37 -13.52 2.22
C ARG A 150 -13.09 -12.89 1.05
N ASP A 151 -14.29 -13.38 0.77
CA ASP A 151 -15.21 -12.70 -0.15
C ASP A 151 -15.49 -11.28 0.36
N GLY A 152 -15.14 -10.29 -0.47
CA GLY A 152 -15.25 -8.86 -0.14
C GLY A 152 -13.92 -8.19 0.23
N ASP A 153 -12.85 -8.95 0.44
CA ASP A 153 -11.50 -8.37 0.62
C ASP A 153 -10.98 -7.88 -0.74
N VAL A 154 -11.19 -6.59 -1.01
CA VAL A 154 -10.87 -5.96 -2.28
C VAL A 154 -9.90 -4.81 -2.13
N VAL A 155 -9.19 -4.50 -3.21
CA VAL A 155 -8.23 -3.41 -3.31
C VAL A 155 -8.44 -2.61 -4.58
N ALA A 156 -8.00 -1.35 -4.58
CA ALA A 156 -7.78 -0.58 -5.80
C ALA A 156 -6.51 -1.08 -6.53
N TYR A 157 -5.45 -0.26 -6.60
CA TYR A 157 -4.21 -0.60 -7.31
C TYR A 157 -3.09 -1.13 -6.38
N HIS A 158 -3.46 -1.70 -5.23
CA HIS A 158 -2.53 -2.40 -4.34
C HIS A 158 -1.96 -3.65 -5.02
N ASP A 159 -0.84 -4.16 -4.53
CA ASP A 159 -0.34 -5.47 -4.99
C ASP A 159 -1.21 -6.60 -4.45
N MET A 160 -1.47 -6.64 -3.15
CA MET A 160 -2.10 -7.82 -2.53
C MET A 160 -3.23 -7.48 -1.54
N SER A 161 -3.04 -6.49 -0.68
CA SER A 161 -3.87 -6.26 0.50
C SER A 161 -4.10 -4.76 0.77
N PRO A 162 -5.22 -4.38 1.40
CA PRO A 162 -5.54 -2.97 1.72
C PRO A 162 -4.65 -2.37 2.82
N VAL A 163 -4.09 -3.18 3.72
CA VAL A 163 -3.19 -2.71 4.78
C VAL A 163 -1.94 -3.57 4.83
N HIS A 164 -0.78 -2.92 4.88
CA HIS A 164 0.51 -3.55 5.14
C HIS A 164 1.08 -3.03 6.48
N LEU A 165 1.56 -3.93 7.34
CA LEU A 165 2.11 -3.63 8.65
C LEU A 165 3.53 -4.19 8.80
N CYS A 166 4.44 -3.38 9.35
CA CYS A 166 5.79 -3.81 9.72
C CYS A 166 6.17 -3.33 11.12
N SER A 167 6.99 -4.09 11.85
CA SER A 167 7.60 -3.60 13.09
C SER A 167 8.95 -2.91 12.83
N LEU A 168 9.29 -1.93 13.68
CA LEU A 168 10.63 -1.30 13.66
C LEU A 168 11.70 -2.31 14.06
N GLU A 169 11.38 -3.20 14.99
CA GLU A 169 12.26 -4.23 15.54
C GLU A 169 12.75 -5.19 14.44
N SER A 170 11.85 -5.63 13.56
CA SER A 170 12.23 -6.40 12.36
C SER A 170 13.22 -5.65 11.47
N VAL A 171 13.08 -4.32 11.34
CA VAL A 171 13.93 -3.51 10.45
C VAL A 171 15.30 -3.30 11.08
N PHE A 172 15.33 -3.10 12.40
CA PHE A 172 16.56 -3.01 13.16
C PHE A 172 17.36 -4.32 13.09
N ASP A 173 16.71 -5.47 13.28
CA ASP A 173 17.36 -6.77 13.11
C ASP A 173 17.94 -6.94 11.70
N LEU A 174 17.12 -6.74 10.67
CA LEU A 174 17.57 -6.88 9.29
C LEU A 174 18.75 -5.97 9.00
N ASN A 175 18.70 -4.73 9.48
CA ASN A 175 19.80 -3.79 9.33
C ASN A 175 21.10 -4.28 9.96
N THR A 176 21.12 -5.12 10.99
CA THR A 176 22.37 -5.70 11.52
C THR A 176 23.12 -6.55 10.48
N ARG A 177 22.38 -7.14 9.53
CA ARG A 177 22.89 -8.04 8.48
C ARG A 177 23.18 -7.32 7.14
N LEU A 178 22.69 -6.10 6.97
CA LEU A 178 22.87 -5.33 5.74
C LEU A 178 24.11 -4.43 5.77
N LYS A 179 24.88 -4.45 4.68
CA LYS A 179 25.98 -3.49 4.43
C LYS A 179 25.46 -2.07 4.29
N LYS A 180 24.40 -1.88 3.48
CA LYS A 180 23.71 -0.60 3.32
C LYS A 180 22.43 -0.63 4.14
N LYS A 181 22.35 0.24 5.15
CA LYS A 181 21.16 0.32 6.00
C LYS A 181 19.96 0.83 5.21
N ILE A 182 18.79 0.32 5.56
CA ILE A 182 17.50 0.69 4.98
C ILE A 182 16.58 1.24 6.06
N GLN A 183 15.55 1.94 5.64
CA GLN A 183 14.49 2.46 6.49
C GLN A 183 13.25 1.58 6.38
N VAL A 184 12.38 1.63 7.38
CA VAL A 184 11.11 0.88 7.36
C VAL A 184 10.25 1.23 6.13
N PHE A 185 10.33 2.46 5.64
CA PHE A 185 9.62 2.93 4.45
C PHE A 185 10.07 2.25 3.15
N ASN A 186 11.24 1.59 3.13
CA ASN A 186 11.65 0.77 2.00
C ASN A 186 10.72 -0.45 1.81
N PHE A 187 9.95 -0.86 2.82
CA PHE A 187 8.93 -1.91 2.72
C PHE A 187 7.53 -1.36 2.38
N ARG A 188 7.37 -0.04 2.42
CA ARG A 188 6.12 0.68 2.16
C ARG A 188 4.93 0.28 3.05
N PRO A 189 5.11 0.07 4.37
CA PRO A 189 3.99 -0.23 5.26
C PRO A 189 3.05 0.95 5.37
N ASN A 190 1.78 0.64 5.61
CA ASN A 190 0.76 1.60 6.02
C ASN A 190 0.83 1.85 7.53
N ILE A 191 1.10 0.80 8.31
CA ILE A 191 1.21 0.85 9.77
C ILE A 191 2.61 0.42 10.16
N VAL A 192 3.35 1.31 10.83
CA VAL A 192 4.62 0.97 11.48
C VAL A 192 4.35 0.77 12.96
N VAL A 193 4.80 -0.37 13.50
CA VAL A 193 4.62 -0.72 14.92
C VAL A 193 5.95 -0.64 15.63
N GLY A 194 5.92 -0.28 16.92
CA GLY A 194 7.07 -0.36 17.80
C GLY A 194 6.70 -0.87 19.18
N ASN A 195 7.73 -1.08 19.99
CA ASN A 195 7.67 -1.79 21.27
C ASN A 195 7.12 -3.22 21.08
N VAL A 196 7.65 -3.90 20.07
CA VAL A 196 7.45 -5.34 19.83
C VAL A 196 8.50 -6.11 20.63
N ASP A 197 8.12 -7.25 21.19
CA ASP A 197 8.93 -8.06 22.09
C ASP A 197 10.15 -8.71 21.40
N LYS A 198 9.99 -9.12 20.15
CA LYS A 198 11.06 -9.70 19.32
C LYS A 198 10.93 -9.29 17.84
N PRO A 199 12.04 -9.18 17.09
CA PRO A 199 11.98 -9.05 15.64
C PRO A 199 11.11 -10.15 15.01
N TYR A 200 10.34 -9.79 13.99
CA TYR A 200 9.46 -10.67 13.23
C TYR A 200 8.29 -11.29 14.01
N ALA A 201 7.99 -10.80 15.23
CA ALA A 201 6.81 -11.27 15.97
C ALA A 201 5.52 -11.07 15.17
N GLU A 202 5.46 -10.03 14.32
CA GLU A 202 4.30 -9.74 13.49
C GLU A 202 3.89 -10.88 12.55
N ASP A 203 4.84 -11.72 12.13
CA ASP A 203 4.57 -12.84 11.20
C ASP A 203 3.60 -13.88 11.79
N CYS A 204 3.48 -13.93 13.12
CA CYS A 204 2.60 -14.82 13.84
C CYS A 204 1.22 -14.21 14.12
N TRP A 205 1.05 -12.90 13.96
CA TRP A 205 -0.23 -12.24 14.26
C TRP A 205 -1.26 -12.59 13.18
N ARG A 206 -2.36 -13.21 13.61
CA ARG A 206 -3.49 -13.59 12.73
C ARG A 206 -4.64 -12.62 12.84
N GLU A 207 -4.91 -12.14 14.04
CA GLU A 207 -5.90 -11.11 14.28
C GLU A 207 -5.33 -10.11 15.27
N ILE A 208 -5.41 -8.83 14.93
CA ILE A 208 -4.99 -7.73 15.78
C ILE A 208 -6.10 -6.70 15.90
N GLU A 209 -6.05 -5.94 16.97
CA GLU A 209 -6.85 -4.74 17.18
C GLU A 209 -5.89 -3.55 17.27
N VAL A 210 -6.15 -2.52 16.46
CA VAL A 210 -5.42 -1.26 16.42
C VAL A 210 -6.41 -0.17 16.82
N GLY A 211 -6.27 0.38 18.03
CA GLY A 211 -7.31 1.24 18.61
C GLY A 211 -8.64 0.49 18.70
N GLU A 212 -9.63 0.91 17.90
CA GLU A 212 -10.96 0.29 17.81
C GLU A 212 -11.12 -0.65 16.58
N VAL A 213 -10.13 -0.70 15.69
CA VAL A 213 -10.23 -1.40 14.41
C VAL A 213 -9.62 -2.79 14.48
N LYS A 214 -10.39 -3.80 14.08
CA LYS A 214 -9.91 -5.17 13.93
C LYS A 214 -9.36 -5.42 12.54
N LEU A 215 -8.16 -5.98 12.48
CA LEU A 215 -7.46 -6.36 11.25
C LEU A 215 -7.13 -7.85 11.30
N THR A 216 -7.45 -8.58 10.23
CA THR A 216 -7.09 -9.99 10.07
C THR A 216 -5.98 -10.12 9.05
N TRP A 217 -5.03 -10.98 9.35
CA TRP A 217 -4.00 -11.46 8.44
C TRP A 217 -4.60 -12.01 7.15
N ILE A 218 -4.01 -11.62 6.03
CA ILE A 218 -4.30 -12.14 4.70
C ILE A 218 -3.14 -13.02 4.26
N THR A 219 -1.93 -12.46 4.35
CA THR A 219 -0.72 -13.16 3.95
C THR A 219 0.56 -12.51 4.50
N ALA A 220 1.69 -13.19 4.35
CA ALA A 220 3.00 -12.61 4.65
C ALA A 220 3.51 -11.77 3.47
N CYS A 221 4.13 -10.62 3.73
CA CYS A 221 4.59 -9.74 2.67
C CYS A 221 5.96 -10.17 2.13
N ILE A 222 6.03 -10.63 0.88
CA ILE A 222 7.30 -10.99 0.22
C ILE A 222 7.97 -9.75 -0.36
N SER A 223 9.04 -9.28 0.27
CA SER A 223 9.84 -8.17 -0.25
C SER A 223 10.85 -8.65 -1.30
N TYR A 224 10.52 -8.45 -2.57
CA TYR A 224 11.42 -8.71 -3.70
C TYR A 224 12.62 -7.74 -3.80
N ARG A 225 12.69 -6.72 -2.93
CA ARG A 225 13.77 -5.71 -2.95
C ARG A 225 15.06 -6.20 -2.31
N LEU A 226 15.00 -7.28 -1.56
CA LEU A 226 16.16 -7.96 -1.02
C LEU A 226 16.33 -9.17 -1.91
N LYS A 227 17.35 -9.15 -2.80
CA LYS A 227 17.82 -10.34 -3.50
C LYS A 227 18.52 -11.20 -2.47
N PRO A 228 18.00 -12.36 -2.11
CA PRO A 228 18.58 -13.04 -0.99
C PRO A 228 19.09 -14.41 -1.46
N ASP A 229 20.27 -14.79 -0.98
CA ASP A 229 21.05 -15.87 -1.59
C ASP A 229 20.44 -17.26 -1.33
N THR A 230 19.42 -17.37 -0.46
CA THR A 230 18.72 -18.63 -0.18
C THR A 230 17.19 -18.49 -0.14
N TYR A 231 16.46 -19.61 -0.16
CA TYR A 231 14.99 -19.61 -0.08
C TYR A 231 14.46 -19.17 1.30
N ARG A 232 15.27 -19.34 2.36
CA ARG A 232 15.05 -18.79 3.73
C ARG A 232 15.10 -17.26 3.80
N ASP A 233 15.48 -16.66 2.70
CA ASP A 233 16.09 -15.36 2.61
C ASP A 233 15.18 -14.44 1.79
N LYS A 234 14.16 -14.99 1.07
CA LYS A 234 12.99 -14.22 0.59
C LYS A 234 12.53 -13.40 1.78
N ALA A 235 12.85 -12.11 1.78
CA ALA A 235 12.69 -11.30 2.96
C ALA A 235 11.20 -11.06 3.14
N LEU A 236 10.57 -11.96 3.89
CA LEU A 236 9.27 -11.68 4.45
C LEU A 236 9.45 -10.54 5.40
N PHE A 237 8.68 -9.51 5.17
CA PHE A 237 8.87 -8.29 5.89
C PHE A 237 7.54 -7.65 6.15
N GLY A 238 7.01 -7.95 7.32
CA GLY A 238 5.68 -7.54 7.72
C GLY A 238 4.58 -8.43 7.20
N ILE A 239 3.37 -8.07 7.59
CA ILE A 239 2.15 -8.80 7.31
C ILE A 239 1.18 -7.93 6.52
N ASP A 240 0.44 -8.59 5.63
CA ASP A 240 -0.64 -8.01 4.88
C ASP A 240 -1.96 -8.34 5.58
N LEU A 241 -2.76 -7.31 5.81
CA LEU A 241 -3.97 -7.35 6.63
C LEU A 241 -5.17 -6.75 5.90
N ALA A 242 -6.36 -7.25 6.21
CA ALA A 242 -7.63 -6.63 5.82
C ALA A 242 -8.48 -6.31 7.06
N PRO A 243 -9.25 -5.20 7.02
CA PRO A 243 -10.21 -4.93 8.07
C PRO A 243 -11.27 -6.03 8.15
N THR A 244 -11.76 -6.31 9.34
CA THR A 244 -12.74 -7.39 9.55
C THR A 244 -13.85 -6.91 10.45
N ASP A 245 -15.09 -7.05 9.98
CA ASP A 245 -16.31 -6.77 10.73
C ASP A 245 -17.37 -7.83 10.38
N ALA A 246 -18.33 -8.02 11.28
CA ALA A 246 -19.51 -8.84 11.01
C ALA A 246 -20.40 -8.20 9.92
N ASP A 247 -20.41 -6.86 9.83
CA ASP A 247 -21.12 -6.14 8.78
C ASP A 247 -20.26 -5.98 7.52
N LYS A 248 -20.54 -6.83 6.53
CA LYS A 248 -19.86 -6.82 5.22
C LYS A 248 -20.23 -5.61 4.34
N THR A 249 -21.23 -4.81 4.71
CA THR A 249 -21.65 -3.62 3.95
C THR A 249 -20.88 -2.36 4.37
N ARG A 250 -20.17 -2.42 5.51
CA ARG A 250 -19.42 -1.31 6.07
C ARG A 250 -18.21 -0.96 5.20
N ASN A 251 -18.13 0.31 4.76
CA ASN A 251 -17.00 0.79 3.98
C ASN A 251 -15.88 1.40 4.84
N VAL A 252 -16.20 1.91 6.04
CA VAL A 252 -15.26 2.55 6.98
C VAL A 252 -15.37 1.85 8.32
N PHE A 253 -14.28 1.21 8.76
CA PHE A 253 -14.21 0.32 9.92
C PHE A 253 -13.88 1.04 11.22
N GLY A 254 -13.33 2.25 11.13
CA GLY A 254 -12.96 3.08 12.27
C GLY A 254 -11.80 4.00 11.92
N THR A 255 -11.29 4.72 12.92
CA THR A 255 -10.12 5.57 12.76
C THR A 255 -8.97 5.03 13.60
N ILE A 256 -7.78 4.95 13.01
CA ILE A 256 -6.54 4.64 13.73
C ILE A 256 -5.63 5.86 13.76
N ARG A 257 -4.83 5.97 14.82
CA ARG A 257 -3.94 7.11 15.10
C ARG A 257 -2.55 6.65 15.47
N VAL A 258 -1.57 7.51 15.21
CA VAL A 258 -0.23 7.36 15.80
C VAL A 258 -0.39 7.38 17.32
N GLY A 259 0.25 6.42 17.99
CA GLY A 259 0.12 6.20 19.44
C GLY A 259 -0.97 5.21 19.84
N ASP A 260 -1.88 4.81 18.93
CA ASP A 260 -2.90 3.82 19.28
C ASP A 260 -2.27 2.49 19.74
N PRO A 261 -2.84 1.86 20.78
CA PRO A 261 -2.36 0.57 21.25
C PRO A 261 -2.64 -0.50 20.20
N ILE A 262 -1.75 -1.47 20.11
CA ILE A 262 -1.94 -2.68 19.30
C ILE A 262 -2.01 -3.88 20.22
N ARG A 263 -3.10 -4.63 20.10
CA ARG A 263 -3.36 -5.86 20.84
C ARG A 263 -3.48 -7.03 19.85
N VAL A 264 -2.71 -8.08 20.08
CA VAL A 264 -2.86 -9.34 19.35
C VAL A 264 -4.02 -10.09 19.96
N ILE A 265 -5.04 -10.36 19.14
CA ILE A 265 -6.24 -11.10 19.53
C ILE A 265 -6.04 -12.60 19.30
N LYS A 266 -5.35 -12.93 18.20
CA LYS A 266 -5.00 -14.30 17.83
C LYS A 266 -3.62 -14.33 17.20
N ASP A 267 -2.76 -15.21 17.69
CA ASP A 267 -1.51 -15.58 17.04
C ASP A 267 -1.51 -17.06 16.65
N GLU A 268 -0.72 -17.38 15.63
CA GLU A 268 -0.40 -18.76 15.26
C GLU A 268 1.04 -18.80 14.77
N PRO A 269 1.75 -19.93 14.93
CA PRO A 269 3.07 -20.09 14.36
C PRO A 269 3.08 -19.68 12.87
N ASN A 270 4.12 -18.97 12.46
CA ASN A 270 4.21 -18.51 11.07
C ASN A 270 4.42 -19.70 10.12
N PHE A 271 4.25 -19.45 8.82
CA PHE A 271 4.35 -20.51 7.80
C PHE A 271 5.68 -21.29 7.88
N TRP A 272 6.78 -20.62 8.20
CA TRP A 272 8.12 -21.22 8.27
C TRP A 272 8.32 -22.02 9.54
N GLU A 273 7.85 -21.49 10.67
CA GLU A 273 7.81 -22.23 11.93
C GLU A 273 6.99 -23.52 11.79
N LYS A 274 5.83 -23.46 11.12
CA LYS A 274 5.03 -24.66 10.79
C LYS A 274 5.75 -25.63 9.85
N LYS A 275 6.72 -25.16 9.07
CA LYS A 275 7.58 -25.98 8.18
C LYS A 275 8.89 -26.41 8.84
N GLY A 276 9.15 -26.02 10.09
CA GLY A 276 10.40 -26.30 10.79
C GLY A 276 11.62 -25.61 10.16
N LEU A 277 11.40 -24.50 9.45
CA LEU A 277 12.41 -23.75 8.71
C LEU A 277 12.93 -22.55 9.47
#